data_AF-A0A6P3F1K1-F1
#
_entry.id   AF-A0A6P3F1K1-F1
#
_cell.length_a   1.000
_cell.length_b   1.000
_cell.length_c   1.000
_cell.angle_alpha   90.00
_cell.angle_beta   90.00
_cell.angle_gamma   90.00
#
_symmetry.space_group_name_H-M   'P 1'
#
loop_
_entity.id
_entity.type
_entity.pdbx_description
1 polymer ?
#
loop_
_entity_poly.entity_id
_entity_poly.type
_entity_poly.pdbx_seq_one_letter_code
_entity_poly.pdbx_strand_id
1 'polypeptide(L)'
;MLATLWLISLSFPTLRAQPLISCPYKNLCQWPLLSGNDIVLKCDLPRALWYFSSILGEDLFLINSMHNIKNLPSGSLQLTNPQPSQSGLYRCQDKHSILMVEYEIDFQDVSTLHITHKALDQQTLQNETLRLGGEVLVFTQWEPWQNCNRCGVPGERKRLGYCYIEEPQEKPMPCGLYLRDEKPPHTRLRPEIQVEACLVPCGPAKELEQSYFIFDIYQLGKLTNNAWLDCPLSSVYR
;
A
#
# COMPACT_ATOMS: atom_id res chain seq x y z
N MET A 1 12.98 14.51 -54.64
CA MET A 1 12.58 15.19 -53.39
C MET A 1 11.92 14.15 -52.49
N LEU A 2 12.61 13.67 -51.46
CA LEU A 2 12.06 12.72 -50.48
C LEU A 2 11.44 13.53 -49.33
N ALA A 3 10.13 13.40 -49.13
CA ALA A 3 9.45 13.94 -47.97
C ALA A 3 9.57 12.92 -46.81
N THR A 4 10.38 13.24 -45.81
CA THR A 4 10.48 12.49 -44.57
C THR A 4 9.30 12.83 -43.66
N LEU A 5 8.37 11.89 -43.49
CA LEU A 5 7.31 11.95 -42.49
C LEU A 5 7.89 11.71 -41.09
N TRP A 6 7.92 12.74 -40.27
CA TRP A 6 8.23 12.64 -38.84
C TRP A 6 7.00 12.11 -38.09
N LEU A 7 7.08 10.87 -37.60
CA LEU A 7 6.14 10.33 -36.62
C LEU A 7 6.52 10.90 -35.24
N ILE A 8 5.77 11.91 -34.80
CA ILE A 8 5.83 12.39 -33.42
C ILE A 8 5.16 11.32 -32.56
N SER A 9 5.96 10.52 -31.84
CA SER A 9 5.46 9.63 -30.80
C SER A 9 4.96 10.48 -29.63
N LEU A 10 3.66 10.73 -29.57
CA LEU A 10 2.97 11.23 -28.38
C LEU A 10 3.01 10.12 -27.33
N SER A 11 4.03 10.14 -26.47
CA SER A 11 4.03 9.38 -25.22
C SER A 11 2.99 9.99 -24.30
N PHE A 12 1.76 9.47 -24.33
CA PHE A 12 0.79 9.76 -23.28
C PHE A 12 1.37 9.22 -21.96
N PRO A 13 1.50 10.04 -20.90
CA PRO A 13 1.82 9.51 -19.59
C PRO A 13 0.71 8.51 -19.24
N THR A 14 1.09 7.24 -19.09
CA THR A 14 0.17 6.19 -18.66
C THR A 14 -0.48 6.66 -17.37
N LEU A 15 -1.81 6.81 -17.37
CA LEU A 15 -2.58 7.23 -16.21
C LEU A 15 -2.28 6.24 -15.08
N ARG A 16 -1.55 6.71 -14.06
CA ARG A 16 -1.20 5.91 -12.87
C ARG A 16 -2.51 5.52 -12.18
N ALA A 17 -2.88 4.24 -12.22
CA ALA A 17 -4.06 3.75 -11.53
C ALA A 17 -3.77 3.65 -10.04
N GLN A 18 -4.27 4.60 -9.28
CA GLN A 18 -4.11 4.65 -7.82
C GLN A 18 -5.17 3.74 -7.17
N PRO A 19 -4.81 2.91 -6.17
CA PRO A 19 -5.77 2.11 -5.42
C PRO A 19 -6.81 3.02 -4.76
N LEU A 20 -8.09 2.71 -5.01
CA LEU A 20 -9.22 3.37 -4.39
C LEU A 20 -9.63 2.59 -3.15
N ILE A 21 -9.29 3.12 -1.98
CA ILE A 21 -9.66 2.54 -0.69
C ILE A 21 -11.07 2.99 -0.35
N SER A 22 -11.97 2.04 -0.12
CA SER A 22 -13.36 2.31 0.23
C SER A 22 -13.70 1.76 1.60
N CYS A 23 -14.52 2.48 2.34
CA CYS A 23 -15.11 2.04 3.59
C CYS A 23 -16.64 2.28 3.55
N PRO A 24 -17.46 1.41 4.17
CA PRO A 24 -18.90 1.58 4.18
C PRO A 24 -19.34 2.92 4.79
N TYR A 25 -20.48 3.43 4.35
CA TYR A 25 -21.05 4.68 4.84
C TYR A 25 -21.19 4.67 6.38
N LYS A 26 -20.78 5.76 7.03
CA LYS A 26 -20.79 5.96 8.49
C LYS A 26 -20.04 4.87 9.28
N ASN A 27 -19.02 4.28 8.69
CA ASN A 27 -18.14 3.34 9.37
C ASN A 27 -16.71 3.87 9.48
N LEU A 28 -15.97 3.24 10.39
CA LEU A 28 -14.53 3.36 10.53
C LEU A 28 -13.90 2.07 10.00
N CYS A 29 -12.94 2.21 9.09
CA CYS A 29 -12.17 1.08 8.58
C CYS A 29 -10.69 1.26 8.88
N GLN A 30 -10.07 0.21 9.41
CA GLN A 30 -8.64 0.13 9.65
C GLN A 30 -7.97 -0.52 8.45
N TRP A 31 -6.92 0.12 7.92
CA TRP A 31 -6.16 -0.40 6.79
C TRP A 31 -4.67 -0.24 7.00
N PRO A 32 -3.88 -1.33 6.88
CA PRO A 32 -2.45 -1.21 6.66
C PRO A 32 -2.20 -0.88 5.19
N LEU A 33 -1.33 0.09 4.95
CA LEU A 33 -0.88 0.46 3.62
C LEU A 33 0.64 0.59 3.61
N LEU A 34 1.27 0.35 2.46
CA LEU A 34 2.72 0.54 2.34
C LEU A 34 3.03 1.99 2.00
N SER A 35 3.92 2.62 2.76
CA SER A 35 4.33 4.01 2.52
C SER A 35 4.90 4.20 1.12
N GLY A 36 4.81 5.44 0.63
CA GLY A 36 5.30 5.86 -0.67
C GLY A 36 4.43 5.47 -1.88
N ASN A 37 3.39 4.67 -1.68
CA ASN A 37 2.42 4.35 -2.73
C ASN A 37 1.27 5.34 -2.72
N ASP A 38 1.01 5.96 -3.87
CA ASP A 38 -0.16 6.84 -4.03
C ASP A 38 -1.46 6.07 -3.75
N ILE A 39 -2.41 6.71 -3.08
CA ILE A 39 -3.72 6.13 -2.77
C ILE A 39 -4.83 7.15 -2.96
N VAL A 40 -6.07 6.67 -3.09
CA VAL A 40 -7.27 7.49 -3.02
C VAL A 40 -8.21 6.95 -1.95
N LEU A 41 -8.53 7.75 -0.93
CA LEU A 41 -9.58 7.43 0.04
C LEU A 41 -10.93 7.88 -0.52
N LYS A 42 -11.84 6.93 -0.71
CA LYS A 42 -13.14 7.18 -1.32
C LYS A 42 -14.04 7.99 -0.38
N CYS A 43 -14.66 9.04 -0.88
CA CYS A 43 -15.83 9.65 -0.24
C CYS A 43 -16.81 10.12 -1.30
N ASP A 44 -18.02 9.55 -1.30
CA ASP A 44 -19.08 9.81 -2.28
C ASP A 44 -19.85 11.10 -1.97
N LEU A 45 -19.13 12.17 -1.65
CA LEU A 45 -19.70 13.47 -1.30
C LEU A 45 -18.94 14.61 -2.00
N PRO A 46 -19.51 15.21 -3.06
CA PRO A 46 -18.91 16.36 -3.71
C PRO A 46 -18.66 17.49 -2.70
N ARG A 47 -17.46 18.08 -2.75
CA ARG A 47 -17.01 19.13 -1.81
C ARG A 47 -17.00 18.70 -0.33
N ALA A 48 -16.75 17.41 -0.08
CA ALA A 48 -16.44 16.93 1.25
C ALA A 48 -15.33 17.74 1.92
N LEU A 49 -15.45 17.89 3.24
CA LEU A 49 -14.41 18.39 4.12
C LEU A 49 -13.66 17.18 4.69
N TRP A 50 -12.34 17.20 4.60
CA TRP A 50 -11.48 16.16 5.13
C TRP A 50 -10.71 16.65 6.34
N TYR A 51 -10.76 15.88 7.41
CA TYR A 51 -9.99 16.11 8.63
C TYR A 51 -8.98 14.98 8.83
N PHE A 52 -7.83 15.31 9.39
CA PHE A 52 -6.77 14.38 9.73
C PHE A 52 -6.35 14.54 11.18
N SER A 53 -6.22 13.43 11.90
CA SER A 53 -5.52 13.33 13.17
C SER A 53 -4.37 12.35 13.00
N SER A 54 -3.16 12.79 13.36
CA SER A 54 -2.01 11.87 13.41
C SER A 54 -2.26 10.80 14.45
N ILE A 55 -1.70 9.61 14.26
CA ILE A 55 -1.72 8.56 15.28
C ILE A 55 -1.08 8.99 16.63
N LEU A 56 -0.17 9.96 16.58
CA LEU A 56 0.55 10.52 17.74
C LEU A 56 -0.18 11.75 18.34
N GLY A 57 -1.30 12.19 17.75
CA GLY A 57 -1.99 13.42 18.15
C GLY A 57 -3.50 13.22 18.30
N GLU A 58 -4.11 13.97 19.21
CA GLU A 58 -5.57 13.93 19.42
C GLU A 58 -6.32 14.98 18.60
N ASP A 59 -5.60 15.98 18.08
CA ASP A 59 -6.20 17.10 17.38
C ASP A 59 -6.54 16.75 15.92
N LEU A 60 -7.80 16.99 15.56
CA LEU A 60 -8.30 16.89 14.18
C LEU A 60 -8.08 18.20 13.44
N PHE A 61 -7.28 18.15 12.37
CA PHE A 61 -7.00 19.31 11.53
C PHE A 61 -7.68 19.18 10.17
N LEU A 62 -8.27 20.28 9.71
CA LEU A 62 -8.81 20.36 8.35
C LEU A 62 -7.66 20.26 7.33
N ILE A 63 -7.76 19.32 6.40
CA ILE A 63 -6.74 19.09 5.37
C ILE A 63 -6.86 20.16 4.29
N ASN A 64 -6.14 21.26 4.49
CA ASN A 64 -6.08 22.38 3.54
C ASN A 64 -4.68 22.67 2.98
N SER A 65 -3.62 22.20 3.65
CA SER A 65 -2.25 22.70 3.42
C SER A 65 -1.18 21.61 3.23
N MET A 66 -1.57 20.33 3.22
CA MET A 66 -0.60 19.24 3.01
C MET A 66 -0.25 19.12 1.53
N HIS A 67 1.02 19.36 1.20
CA HIS A 67 1.51 19.45 -0.18
C HIS A 67 1.32 18.16 -1.01
N ASN A 68 1.28 17.00 -0.35
CA ASN A 68 1.12 15.70 -0.99
C ASN A 68 -0.32 15.13 -0.89
N ILE A 69 -1.28 15.93 -0.43
CA ILE A 69 -2.69 15.54 -0.32
C ILE A 69 -3.56 16.48 -1.16
N LYS A 70 -4.52 15.90 -1.88
CA LYS A 70 -5.42 16.66 -2.77
C LYS A 70 -6.86 16.18 -2.65
N ASN A 71 -7.78 17.10 -2.41
CA ASN A 71 -9.21 16.85 -2.54
C ASN A 71 -9.59 16.71 -4.02
N LEU A 72 -10.23 15.60 -4.38
CA LEU A 72 -10.71 15.32 -5.72
C LEU A 72 -12.11 15.91 -5.94
N PRO A 73 -12.49 16.24 -7.19
CA PRO A 73 -13.83 16.76 -7.49
C PRO A 73 -14.98 15.85 -7.04
N SER A 74 -14.74 14.53 -6.98
CA SER A 74 -15.71 13.54 -6.50
C SER A 74 -15.99 13.63 -5.00
N GLY A 75 -15.13 14.30 -4.22
CA GLY A 75 -15.15 14.27 -2.76
C GLY A 75 -14.07 13.39 -2.14
N SER A 76 -13.48 12.48 -2.92
CA SER A 76 -12.40 11.60 -2.46
C SER A 76 -11.11 12.37 -2.14
N LEU A 77 -10.25 11.78 -1.31
CA LEU A 77 -8.96 12.34 -0.94
C LEU A 77 -7.84 11.55 -1.62
N GLN A 78 -7.02 12.21 -2.44
CA GLN A 78 -5.82 11.62 -3.02
C GLN A 78 -4.61 11.93 -2.14
N LEU A 79 -3.83 10.90 -1.79
CA LEU A 79 -2.54 11.05 -1.13
C LEU A 79 -1.45 10.56 -2.09
N THR A 80 -0.42 11.36 -2.30
CA THR A 80 0.72 11.05 -3.17
C THR A 80 1.93 10.76 -2.32
N ASN A 81 2.62 9.65 -2.55
CA ASN A 81 3.81 9.25 -1.80
C ASN A 81 3.67 9.42 -0.25
N PRO A 82 2.61 8.88 0.38
CA PRO A 82 2.33 9.08 1.80
C PRO A 82 3.44 8.50 2.69
N GLN A 83 3.78 9.23 3.76
CA GLN A 83 4.84 8.84 4.69
C GLN A 83 4.28 8.15 5.95
N PRO A 84 5.08 7.35 6.68
CA PRO A 84 4.65 6.77 7.96
C PRO A 84 4.16 7.79 9.00
N SER A 85 4.64 9.03 8.94
CA SER A 85 4.16 10.13 9.81
C SER A 85 2.74 10.60 9.48
N GLN A 86 2.19 10.17 8.35
CA GLN A 86 0.82 10.44 7.92
C GLN A 86 -0.13 9.29 8.30
N SER A 87 0.32 8.29 9.07
CA SER A 87 -0.56 7.31 9.69
C SER A 87 -1.48 7.99 10.71
N GLY A 88 -2.73 7.55 10.77
CA GLY A 88 -3.74 8.14 11.66
C GLY A 88 -5.15 8.11 11.08
N LEU A 89 -6.02 8.96 11.63
CA LEU A 89 -7.44 9.02 11.32
C LEU A 89 -7.73 10.07 10.26
N TYR A 90 -8.30 9.64 9.14
CA TYR A 90 -8.82 10.49 8.07
C TYR A 90 -10.35 10.45 8.09
N ARG A 91 -10.98 11.61 8.22
CA ARG A 91 -12.42 11.74 8.39
C ARG A 91 -13.03 12.59 7.28
N CYS A 92 -13.98 12.02 6.55
CA CYS A 92 -14.78 12.73 5.56
C CYS A 92 -16.10 13.22 6.16
N GLN A 93 -16.39 14.51 6.03
CA GLN A 93 -17.64 15.13 6.51
C GLN A 93 -18.28 16.04 5.44
N ASP A 94 -19.57 16.31 5.62
CA ASP A 94 -20.23 17.41 4.91
C ASP A 94 -20.01 18.78 5.60
N LYS A 95 -20.54 19.83 4.98
CA LYS A 95 -20.47 21.20 5.49
C LYS A 95 -21.21 21.44 6.82
N HIS A 96 -22.05 20.49 7.25
CA HIS A 96 -22.79 20.54 8.52
C HIS A 96 -22.19 19.55 9.55
N SER A 97 -20.95 19.10 9.32
CA SER A 97 -20.25 18.14 10.17
C SER A 97 -20.89 16.76 10.26
N ILE A 98 -21.73 16.39 9.29
CA ILE A 98 -22.28 15.03 9.19
C ILE A 98 -21.17 14.12 8.69
N LEU A 99 -20.87 13.08 9.48
CA LEU A 99 -19.89 12.07 9.13
C LEU A 99 -20.34 11.23 7.93
N MET A 100 -19.45 11.10 6.94
CA MET A 100 -19.64 10.22 5.79
C MET A 100 -18.88 8.91 5.95
N VAL A 101 -17.62 8.97 6.34
CA VAL A 101 -16.72 7.82 6.47
C VAL A 101 -15.45 8.17 7.25
N GLU A 102 -14.87 7.19 7.93
CA GLU A 102 -13.59 7.29 8.62
C GLU A 102 -12.62 6.20 8.16
N TYR A 103 -11.36 6.57 7.99
CA TYR A 103 -10.27 5.67 7.67
C TYR A 103 -9.19 5.83 8.72
N GLU A 104 -8.86 4.75 9.40
CA GLU A 104 -7.69 4.70 10.28
C GLU A 104 -6.59 3.94 9.53
N ILE A 105 -5.55 4.67 9.11
CA ILE A 105 -4.55 4.16 8.17
C ILE A 105 -3.20 4.00 8.88
N ASP A 106 -2.57 2.84 8.71
CA ASP A 106 -1.17 2.60 9.05
C ASP A 106 -0.31 2.52 7.79
N PHE A 107 0.42 3.59 7.48
CA PHE A 107 1.47 3.59 6.47
C PHE A 107 2.75 2.93 7.01
N GLN A 108 2.90 1.64 6.74
CA GLN A 108 4.09 0.86 7.09
C GLN A 108 5.26 1.22 6.19
N ASP A 109 6.44 1.37 6.78
CA ASP A 109 7.59 1.96 6.11
C ASP A 109 8.22 1.01 5.08
N VAL A 110 8.09 1.35 3.79
CA VAL A 110 8.69 0.61 2.67
C VAL A 110 10.21 0.49 2.76
N SER A 111 10.89 1.45 3.40
CA SER A 111 12.36 1.40 3.56
C SER A 111 12.81 0.26 4.48
N THR A 112 11.90 -0.28 5.28
CA THR A 112 12.16 -1.37 6.23
C THR A 112 11.72 -2.74 5.71
N LEU A 113 11.19 -2.83 4.48
CA LEU A 113 10.59 -4.02 3.90
C LEU A 113 11.54 -5.24 3.94
N HIS A 114 11.06 -6.36 4.46
CA HIS A 114 11.80 -7.62 4.41
C HIS A 114 11.44 -8.41 3.14
N ILE A 115 12.42 -8.69 2.29
CA ILE A 115 12.24 -9.33 0.99
C ILE A 115 12.70 -10.79 1.06
N THR A 116 11.86 -11.72 0.63
CA THR A 116 12.19 -13.15 0.57
C THR A 116 11.83 -13.78 -0.77
N HIS A 117 12.72 -14.65 -1.26
CA HIS A 117 12.51 -15.47 -2.44
C HIS A 117 12.25 -16.91 -2.04
N LYS A 118 11.03 -17.38 -2.29
CA LYS A 118 10.60 -18.73 -1.94
C LYS A 118 11.40 -19.82 -2.65
N ALA A 119 11.80 -19.58 -3.91
CA ALA A 119 12.60 -20.53 -4.69
C ALA A 119 14.05 -20.67 -4.22
N LEU A 120 14.51 -19.76 -3.34
CA LEU A 120 15.84 -19.79 -2.72
C LEU A 120 15.77 -20.28 -1.27
N ASP A 121 14.64 -20.84 -0.84
CA ASP A 121 14.39 -21.29 0.54
C ASP A 121 14.65 -20.20 1.59
N GLN A 122 14.50 -18.92 1.22
CA GLN A 122 14.60 -17.81 2.15
C GLN A 122 13.36 -17.79 3.04
N GLN A 123 13.59 -17.75 4.36
CA GLN A 123 12.53 -17.77 5.36
C GLN A 123 11.91 -16.39 5.53
N THR A 124 10.59 -16.34 5.57
CA THR A 124 9.83 -15.15 6.00
C THR A 124 10.04 -14.88 7.48
N LEU A 125 9.68 -13.68 7.92
CA LEU A 125 9.67 -13.35 9.35
C LEU A 125 8.74 -14.33 10.07
N GLN A 126 9.28 -14.98 11.10
CA GLN A 126 8.50 -15.89 11.93
C GLN A 126 7.57 -15.11 12.84
N ASN A 127 6.45 -15.70 13.23
CA ASN A 127 5.60 -15.09 14.26
C ASN A 127 6.37 -15.05 15.58
N GLU A 128 6.20 -13.97 16.33
CA GLU A 128 6.96 -13.72 17.55
C GLU A 128 6.05 -13.16 18.63
N THR A 129 6.18 -13.66 19.85
CA THR A 129 5.51 -13.08 21.02
C THR A 129 6.41 -12.01 21.62
N LEU A 130 5.93 -10.78 21.68
CA LEU A 130 6.65 -9.64 22.28
C LEU A 130 5.95 -9.16 23.54
N ARG A 131 6.70 -8.48 24.42
CA ARG A 131 6.16 -7.82 25.62
C ARG A 131 6.08 -6.31 25.37
N LEU A 132 4.91 -5.85 24.93
CA LEU A 132 4.63 -4.46 24.55
C LEU A 132 3.50 -3.91 25.44
N GLY A 133 3.76 -3.74 26.73
CA GLY A 133 2.70 -3.45 27.73
C GLY A 133 1.86 -4.68 28.15
N GLY A 134 1.90 -5.75 27.34
CA GLY A 134 1.36 -7.08 27.59
C GLY A 134 2.04 -8.12 26.69
N GLU A 135 1.69 -9.40 26.83
CA GLU A 135 2.13 -10.42 25.86
C GLU A 135 1.26 -10.33 24.60
N VAL A 136 1.89 -10.03 23.48
CA VAL A 136 1.20 -9.87 22.19
C VAL A 136 1.86 -10.71 21.11
N LEU A 137 1.07 -11.23 20.19
CA LEU A 137 1.56 -11.95 19.03
C LEU A 137 1.78 -10.97 17.87
N VAL A 138 3.02 -10.90 17.38
CA VAL A 138 3.36 -10.15 16.17
C VAL A 138 3.51 -11.12 15.01
N PHE A 139 2.75 -10.86 13.94
CA PHE A 139 2.72 -11.72 12.77
C PHE A 139 2.58 -10.92 11.48
N THR A 140 2.69 -11.61 10.34
CA THR A 140 2.54 -11.01 9.02
C THR A 140 1.21 -11.46 8.44
N GLN A 141 0.34 -10.50 8.19
CA GLN A 141 -0.89 -10.75 7.44
C GLN A 141 -0.60 -10.57 5.95
N TRP A 142 -0.61 -11.68 5.22
CA TRP A 142 -0.32 -11.70 3.79
C TRP A 142 -1.54 -11.34 2.95
N GLU A 143 -1.33 -10.44 2.00
CA GLU A 143 -2.21 -10.27 0.86
C GLU A 143 -2.17 -11.52 -0.05
N PRO A 144 -3.21 -11.70 -0.90
CA PRO A 144 -3.18 -12.70 -1.93
C PRO A 144 -1.97 -12.54 -2.86
N TRP A 145 -1.53 -13.64 -3.44
CA TRP A 145 -0.55 -13.60 -4.52
C TRP A 145 -1.10 -12.82 -5.71
N GLN A 146 -0.25 -11.96 -6.26
CA GLN A 146 -0.49 -11.37 -7.57
C GLN A 146 -0.57 -12.45 -8.65
N ASN A 147 -1.18 -12.08 -9.77
CA ASN A 147 -1.10 -12.88 -10.98
C ASN A 147 0.36 -13.04 -11.42
N CYS A 148 0.65 -14.17 -12.09
CA CYS A 148 1.96 -14.35 -12.71
C CYS A 148 2.19 -13.26 -13.76
N ASN A 149 3.36 -12.62 -13.72
CA ASN A 149 3.69 -11.54 -14.66
C ASN A 149 3.88 -12.03 -16.12
N ARG A 150 3.93 -13.35 -16.34
CA ARG A 150 4.06 -13.99 -17.66
C ARG A 150 3.23 -15.26 -17.71
N CYS A 151 2.81 -15.66 -18.90
CA CYS A 151 2.18 -16.95 -19.16
C CYS A 151 2.95 -17.69 -20.28
N GLY A 152 2.83 -19.02 -20.32
CA GLY A 152 3.49 -19.88 -21.32
C GLY A 152 5.01 -20.03 -21.14
N VAL A 153 5.63 -19.13 -20.38
CA VAL A 153 7.06 -19.11 -20.05
C VAL A 153 7.25 -18.87 -18.54
N PRO A 154 8.43 -19.19 -17.98
CA PRO A 154 8.74 -18.86 -16.60
C PRO A 154 8.56 -17.35 -16.32
N GLY A 155 7.83 -17.06 -15.26
CA GLY A 155 7.55 -15.73 -14.75
C GLY A 155 7.73 -15.67 -13.24
N GLU A 156 7.30 -14.55 -12.68
CA GLU A 156 7.37 -14.22 -11.26
C GLU A 156 6.03 -13.66 -10.79
N ARG A 157 5.68 -13.94 -9.53
CA ARG A 157 4.60 -13.28 -8.82
C ARG A 157 5.05 -12.90 -7.41
N LYS A 158 4.38 -11.89 -6.85
CA LYS A 158 4.71 -11.31 -5.56
C LYS A 158 3.46 -11.27 -4.67
N ARG A 159 3.67 -11.22 -3.36
CA ARG A 159 2.65 -10.84 -2.38
C ARG A 159 3.27 -9.97 -1.31
N LEU A 160 2.53 -8.98 -0.85
CA LEU A 160 2.91 -8.14 0.28
C LEU A 160 2.27 -8.67 1.54
N GLY A 161 2.96 -8.51 2.65
CA GLY A 161 2.48 -8.81 3.98
C GLY A 161 2.68 -7.60 4.86
N TYR A 162 1.67 -7.28 5.67
CA TYR A 162 1.75 -6.21 6.64
C TYR A 162 2.01 -6.77 8.02
N CYS A 163 2.71 -5.99 8.83
CA CYS A 163 2.89 -6.26 10.24
C CYS A 163 1.56 -6.08 10.98
N TYR A 164 1.15 -7.09 11.73
CA TYR A 164 0.00 -7.07 12.63
C TYR A 164 0.39 -7.49 14.04
N ILE A 165 -0.34 -6.95 15.01
CA ILE A 165 -0.28 -7.31 16.43
C ILE A 165 -1.65 -7.84 16.84
N GLU A 166 -1.66 -8.93 17.60
CA GLU A 166 -2.85 -9.51 18.19
C GLU A 166 -2.64 -9.71 19.69
N GLU A 167 -3.56 -9.13 20.47
CA GLU A 167 -3.72 -9.44 21.88
C GLU A 167 -4.65 -10.64 22.07
N PRO A 168 -4.52 -11.39 23.18
CA PRO A 168 -5.45 -12.47 23.49
C PRO A 168 -6.91 -11.98 23.50
N GLN A 169 -7.76 -12.61 22.68
CA GLN A 169 -9.20 -12.33 22.55
C GLN A 169 -9.59 -11.03 21.84
N GLU A 170 -8.61 -10.26 21.34
CA GLU A 170 -8.88 -9.06 20.55
C GLU A 170 -8.74 -9.33 19.05
N LYS A 171 -9.21 -8.38 18.23
CA LYS A 171 -8.98 -8.46 16.78
C LYS A 171 -7.57 -7.99 16.47
N PRO A 172 -6.86 -8.63 15.53
CA PRO A 172 -5.56 -8.15 15.08
C PRO A 172 -5.64 -6.72 14.54
N MET A 173 -4.62 -5.92 14.86
CA MET A 173 -4.48 -4.53 14.45
C MET A 173 -3.15 -4.32 13.74
N PRO A 174 -3.07 -3.44 12.71
CA PRO A 174 -1.80 -3.05 12.11
C PRO A 174 -0.80 -2.55 13.15
N CYS A 175 0.46 -2.97 13.04
CA CYS A 175 1.49 -2.67 14.03
C CYS A 175 1.64 -1.18 14.32
N GLY A 176 1.56 -0.31 13.30
CA GLY A 176 1.65 1.13 13.53
C GLY A 176 0.50 1.66 14.37
N LEU A 177 -0.74 1.25 14.09
CA LEU A 177 -1.95 1.64 14.86
C LEU A 177 -1.87 1.22 16.32
N TYR A 178 -1.38 0.01 16.58
CA TYR A 178 -1.24 -0.52 17.93
C TYR A 178 -0.13 0.20 18.73
N LEU A 179 1.06 0.34 18.13
CA LEU A 179 2.24 0.85 18.82
C LEU A 179 2.24 2.37 19.04
N ARG A 180 1.57 3.13 18.17
CA ARG A 180 1.57 4.61 18.19
C ARG A 180 3.00 5.19 18.23
N ASP A 181 3.39 5.81 19.35
CA ASP A 181 4.72 6.39 19.60
C ASP A 181 5.77 5.34 20.02
N GLU A 182 5.36 4.20 20.55
CA GLU A 182 6.26 3.16 21.06
C GLU A 182 6.72 2.24 19.94
N LYS A 183 7.61 2.73 19.08
CA LYS A 183 8.22 1.92 18.01
C LYS A 183 9.60 1.41 18.44
N PRO A 184 9.70 0.34 19.26
CA PRO A 184 11.00 -0.22 19.56
C PRO A 184 11.61 -0.73 18.25
N PRO A 185 12.93 -0.57 18.04
CA PRO A 185 13.60 -1.12 16.88
C PRO A 185 13.62 -2.65 17.00
N HIS A 186 12.57 -3.31 16.50
CA HIS A 186 12.47 -4.77 16.44
C HIS A 186 12.40 -5.21 14.97
N THR A 187 13.20 -6.21 14.63
CA THR A 187 13.26 -6.80 13.28
C THR A 187 11.93 -7.44 12.85
N ARG A 188 10.99 -7.64 13.76
CA ARG A 188 9.67 -8.20 13.48
C ARG A 188 8.63 -7.14 13.10
N LEU A 189 8.85 -5.89 13.49
CA LEU A 189 7.90 -4.79 13.36
C LEU A 189 8.03 -4.07 12.01
N ARG A 190 7.96 -4.84 10.91
CA ARG A 190 8.11 -4.32 9.54
C ARG A 190 7.28 -5.13 8.54
N PRO A 191 6.90 -4.52 7.41
CA PRO A 191 6.22 -5.24 6.34
C PRO A 191 7.15 -6.22 5.62
N GLU A 192 6.56 -7.17 4.90
CA GLU A 192 7.28 -8.19 4.13
C GLU A 192 6.81 -8.23 2.67
N ILE A 193 7.70 -8.61 1.77
CA ILE A 193 7.32 -9.04 0.42
C ILE A 193 7.89 -10.43 0.17
N GLN A 194 7.06 -11.30 -0.37
CA GLN A 194 7.49 -12.61 -0.83
C GLN A 194 7.38 -12.70 -2.33
N VAL A 195 8.44 -13.23 -2.94
CA VAL A 195 8.59 -13.41 -4.37
C VAL A 195 8.66 -14.91 -4.67
N GLU A 196 7.92 -15.37 -5.67
CA GLU A 196 8.03 -16.75 -6.15
C GLU A 196 7.98 -16.84 -7.68
N ALA A 197 8.72 -17.82 -8.21
CA ALA A 197 8.62 -18.19 -9.61
C ALA A 197 7.25 -18.83 -9.90
N CYS A 198 6.72 -18.56 -11.08
CA CYS A 198 5.47 -19.15 -11.55
C CYS A 198 5.57 -19.54 -13.03
N LEU A 199 4.83 -20.58 -13.39
CA LEU A 199 4.64 -21.01 -14.78
C LEU A 199 3.16 -21.34 -14.96
N VAL A 200 2.44 -20.47 -15.66
CA VAL A 200 1.00 -20.60 -15.89
C VAL A 200 0.71 -20.66 -17.38
N PRO A 201 -0.28 -21.44 -17.84
CA PRO A 201 -0.67 -21.44 -19.25
C PRO A 201 -1.29 -20.10 -19.64
N CYS A 202 -1.11 -19.69 -20.89
CA CYS A 202 -1.84 -18.53 -21.44
C CYS A 202 -3.29 -18.92 -21.67
N GLY A 203 -4.22 -18.05 -21.23
CA GLY A 203 -5.66 -18.25 -21.41
C GLY A 203 -6.26 -17.01 -22.09
N PRO A 204 -7.11 -17.17 -23.12
CA PRO A 204 -7.67 -16.04 -23.87
C PRO A 204 -8.56 -15.10 -23.02
N ALA A 205 -9.04 -15.57 -21.87
CA ALA A 205 -9.85 -14.77 -20.92
C ALA A 205 -9.02 -14.06 -19.84
N LYS A 206 -7.75 -14.44 -19.62
CA LYS A 206 -6.91 -13.88 -18.55
C LYS A 206 -6.14 -12.62 -18.97
N GLU A 207 -6.09 -12.29 -20.27
CA GLU A 207 -5.47 -11.05 -20.76
C GLU A 207 -6.34 -9.81 -20.51
N LEU A 208 -7.65 -9.98 -20.30
CA LEU A 208 -8.60 -8.87 -20.12
C LEU A 208 -8.83 -8.47 -18.64
N GLU A 209 -8.49 -9.34 -17.67
CA GLU A 209 -8.65 -9.10 -16.23
C GLU A 209 -7.32 -8.81 -15.50
N GLN A 210 -6.25 -8.49 -16.22
CA GLN A 210 -4.97 -8.15 -15.60
C GLN A 210 -4.97 -6.67 -15.19
N SER A 211 -5.39 -6.40 -13.96
CA SER A 211 -5.19 -5.11 -13.31
C SER A 211 -3.68 -4.88 -13.07
N TYR A 212 -3.04 -4.27 -14.08
CA TYR A 212 -1.71 -3.67 -14.06
C TYR A 212 -0.54 -4.61 -13.75
N PHE A 213 0.34 -4.77 -14.75
CA PHE A 213 1.63 -5.44 -14.62
C PHE A 213 2.63 -4.51 -13.93
N ILE A 214 3.24 -4.99 -12.84
CA ILE A 214 4.49 -4.41 -12.33
C ILE A 214 5.63 -4.93 -13.20
N PHE A 215 6.20 -4.05 -14.03
CA PHE A 215 7.44 -4.32 -14.75
C PHE A 215 8.63 -3.89 -13.89
N ASP A 216 9.23 -4.80 -13.15
CA ASP A 216 10.57 -4.56 -12.61
C ASP A 216 11.58 -5.18 -13.59
N ILE A 217 12.37 -4.35 -14.27
CA ILE A 217 13.55 -4.82 -15.00
C ILE A 217 14.67 -4.98 -13.97
N TYR A 218 14.79 -6.16 -13.37
CA TYR A 218 15.99 -6.52 -12.61
C TYR A 218 17.13 -6.84 -13.59
N GLN A 219 18.13 -5.96 -13.69
CA GLN A 219 19.45 -6.35 -14.16
C GLN A 219 20.16 -7.02 -12.98
N LEU A 220 20.29 -8.35 -13.02
CA LEU A 220 21.01 -9.13 -12.02
C LEU A 220 22.51 -8.83 -12.16
N GLY A 221 22.99 -7.77 -11.50
CA GLY A 221 24.39 -7.34 -11.60
C GLY A 221 24.82 -6.38 -10.52
N LYS A 222 25.57 -6.91 -9.54
CA LYS A 222 26.36 -6.24 -8.49
C LYS A 222 25.60 -5.58 -7.34
N LEU A 223 25.59 -6.29 -6.21
CA LEU A 223 25.49 -5.74 -4.86
C LEU A 223 26.50 -4.61 -4.65
N THR A 224 26.03 -3.35 -4.68
CA THR A 224 26.68 -2.21 -4.00
C THR A 224 25.62 -1.22 -3.55
N ASN A 225 25.36 -1.16 -2.24
CA ASN A 225 24.67 -0.12 -1.47
C ASN A 225 23.82 0.90 -2.24
N ASN A 226 22.63 0.50 -2.69
CA ASN A 226 21.49 1.39 -2.93
C ASN A 226 20.22 0.52 -2.97
N ALA A 227 19.30 0.68 -2.02
CA ALA A 227 17.98 0.07 -2.09
C ALA A 227 17.12 0.90 -3.05
N TRP A 228 16.87 0.39 -4.25
CA TRP A 228 15.84 0.90 -5.16
C TRP A 228 14.84 -0.22 -5.42
N LEU A 229 13.66 -0.08 -4.82
CA LEU A 229 12.43 -0.70 -5.30
C LEU A 229 11.63 0.41 -5.99
N ASP A 230 11.99 0.73 -7.23
CA ASP A 230 11.02 1.37 -8.13
C ASP A 230 10.04 0.28 -8.53
N CYS A 231 8.92 0.18 -7.82
CA CYS A 231 7.77 -0.60 -8.25
C CYS A 231 6.94 0.29 -9.19
N PRO A 232 7.02 0.18 -10.54
CA PRO A 232 6.04 0.86 -11.37
C PRO A 232 4.74 0.03 -11.33
N LEU A 233 3.64 0.71 -10.96
CA LEU A 233 2.24 0.27 -11.03
C LEU A 233 1.75 -0.56 -9.84
N SER A 234 1.21 0.13 -8.83
CA SER A 234 0.37 -0.43 -7.77
C SER A 234 -0.63 -1.49 -8.28
N SER A 235 -0.34 -2.75 -8.00
CA SER A 235 -1.32 -3.84 -8.04
C SER A 235 -1.08 -4.87 -6.93
N VAL A 236 -0.56 -4.44 -5.78
CA VAL A 236 -0.54 -5.31 -4.59
C VAL A 236 -1.86 -5.28 -3.82
N TYR A 237 -2.72 -4.31 -4.11
CA TYR A 237 -4.10 -4.28 -3.63
C TYR A 237 -5.02 -4.73 -4.74
N ARG A 238 -5.86 -5.72 -4.43
CA ARG A 238 -6.96 -6.16 -5.30
C ARG A 238 -8.21 -5.34 -5.04
#